data_AF-A0A1F3VB12-F1
#
_entry.id   AF-A0A1F3VB12-F1
#
_cell.length_a   1.000
_cell.length_b   1.000
_cell.length_c   1.000
_cell.angle_alpha   90.00
_cell.angle_beta   90.00
_cell.angle_gamma   90.00
#
_symmetry.space_group_name_H-M   'P 1'
#
loop_
_entity.id
_entity.type
_entity.pdbx_description
1 polymer ?
#
loop_
_entity_poly.entity_id
_entity_poly.type
_entity_poly.pdbx_seq_one_letter_code
_entity_poly.pdbx_strand_id
1 'polypeptide(L)'
;MHRAFIKTVAIPILFLALSGALSARETTHDKSMYTINPKAKISGPILQENGREKFNSEIFKIIIKEAHQRAAKYLESKNPHAYWSFLTLALTVPFHESDINHFREVDNKKGLCIETANNGVRVQKRAGARGLRVFKKYFKAAPVSFVPNCGELSRDDTLTQLIHGPDAADVGIMQVNLVWNEKPFAAPGHYKGVQSTIAFGQDMLMEAYDELFRNKKKYWCLTMGKSKQFSYDYLIRGTWAGRYNGGHVSGSCRFANSKSPYAGNDKHFKLYFDKILNYQNSGVYKMGEREMAAFAEIIENHRNGTNKTEKIKPYIE
;
A
#
# COMPACT_ATOMS: atom_id res chain seq x y z
N MET A 1 -73.48 27.87 0.58
CA MET A 1 -72.24 28.61 0.90
C MET A 1 -71.44 27.80 1.92
N HIS A 2 -70.42 27.05 1.50
CA HIS A 2 -69.58 26.25 2.40
C HIS A 2 -68.20 26.89 2.51
N ARG A 3 -67.83 27.27 3.74
CA ARG A 3 -66.50 27.75 4.11
C ARG A 3 -65.60 26.55 4.33
N ALA A 4 -64.48 26.48 3.60
CA ALA A 4 -63.41 25.51 3.83
C ALA A 4 -62.42 26.06 4.87
N PHE A 5 -62.20 25.29 5.93
CA PHE A 5 -61.16 25.51 6.95
C PHE A 5 -59.87 24.83 6.48
N ILE A 6 -58.79 25.60 6.28
CA ILE A 6 -57.45 25.07 6.04
C ILE A 6 -56.77 24.91 7.41
N LYS A 7 -56.50 23.67 7.81
CA LYS A 7 -55.67 23.35 8.98
C LYS A 7 -54.20 23.29 8.55
N THR A 8 -53.40 24.23 9.01
CA THR A 8 -51.94 24.22 8.87
C THR A 8 -51.35 23.23 9.88
N VAL A 9 -50.72 22.16 9.40
CA VAL A 9 -50.00 21.18 10.23
C VAL A 9 -48.54 21.61 10.33
N ALA A 10 -48.10 22.00 11.52
CA ALA A 10 -46.69 22.25 11.81
C ALA A 10 -45.95 20.92 11.95
N ILE A 11 -44.97 20.68 11.09
CA ILE A 11 -44.06 19.52 11.17
C ILE A 11 -42.90 19.91 12.09
N PRO A 12 -42.67 19.20 13.21
CA PRO A 12 -41.52 19.46 14.06
C PRO A 12 -40.25 19.03 13.33
N ILE A 13 -39.32 19.98 13.14
CA ILE A 13 -37.96 19.71 12.67
C ILE A 13 -37.23 18.99 13.80
N LEU A 14 -37.09 17.68 13.67
CA LEU A 14 -36.30 16.85 14.58
C LEU A 14 -34.82 17.12 14.30
N PHE A 15 -34.15 17.86 15.18
CA PHE A 15 -32.69 17.96 15.20
C PHE A 15 -32.10 16.57 15.50
N LEU A 16 -31.68 15.86 14.47
CA LEU A 16 -30.81 14.70 14.60
C LEU A 16 -29.45 15.20 15.09
N ALA A 17 -29.21 15.08 16.39
CA ALA A 17 -27.86 15.15 16.94
C ALA A 17 -27.04 14.01 16.29
N LEU A 18 -26.12 14.35 15.39
CA LEU A 18 -25.07 13.44 14.98
C LEU A 18 -24.22 13.13 16.21
N SER A 19 -24.52 12.02 16.89
CA SER A 19 -23.57 11.37 17.77
C SER A 19 -22.40 10.93 16.90
N GLY A 20 -21.33 11.72 16.92
CA GLY A 20 -20.06 11.34 16.31
C GLY A 20 -19.59 10.06 16.97
N ALA A 21 -19.89 8.92 16.34
CA ALA A 21 -19.35 7.63 16.75
C ALA A 21 -17.82 7.78 16.67
N LEU A 22 -17.14 7.75 17.83
CA LEU A 22 -15.70 7.61 17.86
C LEU A 22 -15.35 6.39 17.02
N SER A 23 -14.64 6.61 15.90
CA SER A 23 -14.19 5.52 15.05
C SER A 23 -13.25 4.66 15.88
N ALA A 24 -13.64 3.40 16.14
CA ALA A 24 -12.80 2.49 16.90
C ALA A 24 -11.43 2.36 16.22
N ARG A 25 -10.36 2.54 17.00
CA ARG A 25 -8.96 2.35 16.57
C ARG A 25 -8.77 1.00 15.87
N GLU A 26 -8.10 1.01 14.73
CA GLU A 26 -7.76 -0.21 14.00
C GLU A 26 -6.69 -1.04 14.74
N THR A 27 -7.11 -2.19 15.27
CA THR A 27 -6.26 -3.09 16.06
C THR A 27 -5.55 -4.15 15.22
N THR A 28 -5.97 -4.32 13.96
CA THR A 28 -5.47 -5.37 13.03
C THR A 28 -3.94 -5.35 12.91
N HIS A 29 -3.34 -4.16 12.95
CA HIS A 29 -1.90 -3.99 12.79
C HIS A 29 -1.11 -3.89 14.08
N ASP A 30 -1.72 -3.98 15.27
CA ASP A 30 -1.00 -3.79 16.54
C ASP A 30 0.19 -4.75 16.69
N LYS A 31 0.09 -5.95 16.13
CA LYS A 31 1.17 -6.95 16.15
C LYS A 31 2.24 -6.76 15.09
N SER A 32 2.06 -5.83 14.16
CA SER A 32 2.86 -5.66 12.95
C SER A 32 3.53 -4.28 12.90
N MET A 33 3.90 -3.74 14.06
CA MET A 33 4.39 -2.38 14.20
C MET A 33 5.70 -2.34 14.99
N TYR A 34 6.65 -1.58 14.45
CA TYR A 34 7.79 -1.07 15.20
C TYR A 34 7.41 0.24 15.85
N THR A 35 7.83 0.46 17.10
CA THR A 35 7.73 1.80 17.69
C THR A 35 9.01 2.59 17.42
N ILE A 36 8.85 3.78 16.85
CA ILE A 36 9.93 4.64 16.39
C ILE A 36 10.37 5.55 17.54
N ASN A 37 11.66 5.89 17.59
CA ASN A 37 12.16 6.91 18.51
C ASN A 37 11.55 8.28 18.17
N PRO A 38 11.00 9.03 19.12
CA PRO A 38 10.42 10.36 18.85
C PRO A 38 11.44 11.36 18.29
N LYS A 39 12.75 11.13 18.50
CA LYS A 39 13.84 11.95 17.95
C LYS A 39 14.27 11.52 16.56
N ALA A 40 13.78 10.39 16.04
CA ALA A 40 14.12 9.94 14.71
C ALA A 40 13.43 10.82 13.65
N LYS A 41 14.20 11.20 12.62
CA LYS A 41 13.64 11.90 11.47
C LYS A 41 12.89 10.92 10.58
N ILE A 42 11.61 11.17 10.38
CA ILE A 42 10.74 10.49 9.42
C ILE A 42 10.12 11.51 8.46
N SER A 43 9.66 11.08 7.29
CA SER A 43 9.01 11.97 6.31
C SER A 43 7.77 11.36 5.67
N GLY A 44 6.75 12.20 5.47
CA GLY A 44 5.50 11.85 4.82
C GLY A 44 4.31 11.69 5.78
N PRO A 45 3.14 11.29 5.26
CA PRO A 45 1.91 11.17 6.03
C PRO A 45 2.03 10.18 7.20
N ILE A 46 1.41 10.54 8.33
CA ILE A 46 1.24 9.68 9.51
C ILE A 46 -0.25 9.49 9.73
N LEU A 47 -0.70 8.23 9.82
CA LEU A 47 -2.08 7.92 10.11
C LEU A 47 -2.42 8.29 11.56
N GLN A 48 -3.43 9.13 11.72
CA GLN A 48 -4.04 9.50 12.99
C GLN A 48 -5.34 8.71 13.21
N GLU A 49 -5.80 8.54 14.46
CA GLU A 49 -6.95 7.70 14.83
C GLU A 49 -8.23 8.02 14.01
N ASN A 50 -8.49 9.30 13.75
CA ASN A 50 -9.62 9.78 12.95
C ASN A 50 -9.21 10.38 11.61
N GLY A 51 -7.97 10.13 11.16
CA GLY A 51 -7.35 10.77 10.00
C GLY A 51 -7.31 9.91 8.74
N ARG A 52 -8.01 8.77 8.69
CA ARG A 52 -7.88 7.78 7.61
C ARG A 52 -8.09 8.36 6.22
N GLU A 53 -9.15 9.15 6.03
CA GLU A 53 -9.51 9.68 4.71
C GLU A 53 -8.45 10.63 4.16
N LYS A 54 -8.02 11.57 5.01
CA LYS A 54 -6.93 12.50 4.69
C LYS A 54 -5.63 11.74 4.43
N PHE A 55 -5.29 10.78 5.30
CA PHE A 55 -4.09 9.95 5.14
C PHE A 55 -4.09 9.21 3.80
N ASN A 56 -5.16 8.47 3.48
CA ASN A 56 -5.27 7.74 2.23
C ASN A 56 -5.20 8.67 1.00
N SER A 57 -5.79 9.87 1.08
CA SER A 57 -5.73 10.87 0.00
C SER A 57 -4.29 11.32 -0.27
N GLU A 58 -3.50 11.57 0.79
CA GLU A 58 -2.08 11.94 0.64
C GLU A 58 -1.24 10.76 0.13
N ILE A 59 -1.49 9.54 0.61
CA ILE A 59 -0.81 8.34 0.11
C ILE A 59 -1.11 8.13 -1.38
N PHE A 60 -2.37 8.28 -1.80
CA PHE A 60 -2.78 8.16 -3.20
C PHE A 60 -2.01 9.14 -4.10
N LYS A 61 -1.92 10.42 -3.71
CA LYS A 61 -1.15 11.43 -4.46
C LYS A 61 0.29 11.00 -4.68
N ILE A 62 0.93 10.49 -3.62
CA ILE A 62 2.31 10.00 -3.68
C ILE A 62 2.42 8.79 -4.62
N ILE A 63 1.53 7.80 -4.47
CA ILE A 63 1.52 6.60 -5.34
C ILE A 63 1.40 6.99 -6.81
N ILE A 64 0.44 7.85 -7.14
CA ILE A 64 0.14 8.24 -8.52
C ILE A 64 1.28 9.05 -9.14
N LYS A 65 1.81 10.03 -8.40
CA LYS A 65 2.95 10.83 -8.86
C LYS A 65 4.16 9.96 -9.19
N GLU A 66 4.54 9.08 -8.27
CA GLU A 66 5.67 8.16 -8.46
C GLU A 66 5.41 7.15 -9.59
N ALA A 67 4.16 6.68 -9.75
CA ALA A 67 3.82 5.71 -10.77
C ALA A 67 3.84 6.34 -12.16
N HIS A 68 3.35 7.56 -12.29
CA HIS A 68 3.37 8.33 -13.52
C HIS A 68 4.80 8.53 -14.05
N GLN A 69 5.73 8.97 -13.19
CA GLN A 69 7.13 9.19 -13.56
C GLN A 69 7.78 7.95 -14.19
N ARG A 70 7.40 6.76 -13.73
CA ARG A 70 7.92 5.48 -14.24
C ARG A 70 7.21 5.04 -15.52
N ALA A 71 5.89 5.25 -15.59
CA ALA A 71 5.04 4.69 -16.63
C ALA A 71 4.82 5.63 -17.82
N ALA A 72 5.15 6.93 -17.74
CA ALA A 72 4.86 7.92 -18.78
C ALA A 72 5.30 7.51 -20.21
N LYS A 73 6.42 6.79 -20.32
CA LYS A 73 6.92 6.17 -21.58
C LYS A 73 5.87 5.31 -22.33
N TYR A 74 4.90 4.73 -21.62
CA TYR A 74 3.81 3.96 -22.22
C TYR A 74 2.79 4.85 -22.93
N LEU A 75 2.57 6.08 -22.44
CA LEU A 75 1.76 7.08 -23.14
C LEU A 75 2.48 7.58 -24.41
N GLU A 76 3.79 7.86 -24.30
CA GLU A 76 4.63 8.30 -25.43
C GLU A 76 4.65 7.25 -26.56
N SER A 77 4.67 5.97 -26.21
CA SER A 77 4.60 4.85 -27.15
C SER A 77 3.18 4.49 -27.61
N LYS A 78 2.19 5.36 -27.34
CA LYS A 78 0.77 5.18 -27.72
C LYS A 78 0.16 3.88 -27.18
N ASN A 79 0.60 3.43 -26.01
CA ASN A 79 0.04 2.28 -25.31
C ASN A 79 -0.55 2.68 -23.94
N PRO A 80 -1.70 3.36 -23.93
CA PRO A 80 -2.32 3.81 -22.69
C PRO A 80 -2.71 2.64 -21.78
N HIS A 81 -3.10 1.49 -22.32
CA HIS A 81 -3.47 0.35 -21.49
C HIS A 81 -2.29 -0.10 -20.61
N ALA A 82 -1.07 -0.17 -21.14
CA ALA A 82 0.12 -0.48 -20.32
C ALA A 82 0.36 0.56 -19.22
N TYR A 83 0.18 1.84 -19.52
CA TYR A 83 0.28 2.92 -18.54
C TYR A 83 -0.73 2.72 -17.38
N TRP A 84 -2.02 2.59 -17.70
CA TRP A 84 -3.08 2.46 -16.69
C TRP A 84 -2.99 1.16 -15.89
N SER A 85 -2.51 0.08 -16.52
CA SER A 85 -2.24 -1.16 -15.81
C SER A 85 -1.09 -1.04 -14.81
N PHE A 86 -0.04 -0.28 -15.13
CA PHE A 86 1.00 -0.01 -14.14
C PHE A 86 0.49 0.85 -12.98
N LEU A 87 -0.29 1.90 -13.24
CA LEU A 87 -0.91 2.70 -12.18
C LEU A 87 -1.83 1.84 -11.29
N THR A 88 -2.60 0.93 -11.90
CA THR A 88 -3.46 0.00 -11.16
C THR A 88 -2.63 -0.96 -10.29
N LEU A 89 -1.52 -1.49 -10.81
CA LEU A 89 -0.57 -2.28 -10.02
C LEU A 89 0.00 -1.49 -8.84
N ALA A 90 0.38 -0.23 -9.08
CA ALA A 90 0.96 0.66 -8.07
C ALA A 90 -0.03 1.00 -6.94
N LEU A 91 -1.33 1.01 -7.20
CA LEU A 91 -2.38 1.12 -6.18
C LEU A 91 -2.66 -0.21 -5.46
N THR A 92 -2.50 -1.33 -6.16
CA THR A 92 -2.81 -2.66 -5.64
C THR A 92 -1.79 -3.13 -4.61
N VAL A 93 -0.49 -2.96 -4.90
CA VAL A 93 0.58 -3.52 -4.08
C VAL A 93 0.61 -2.92 -2.66
N PRO A 94 0.62 -1.59 -2.45
CA PRO A 94 0.51 -0.99 -1.11
C PRO A 94 -0.68 -1.50 -0.30
N PHE A 95 -1.84 -1.65 -0.96
CA PHE A 95 -3.06 -2.11 -0.31
C PHE A 95 -2.98 -3.59 0.07
N HIS A 96 -2.43 -4.42 -0.81
CA HIS A 96 -2.20 -5.84 -0.52
C HIS A 96 -1.18 -6.06 0.59
N GLU A 97 -0.07 -5.32 0.57
CA GLU A 97 1.09 -5.58 1.40
C GLU A 97 0.94 -4.99 2.82
N SER A 98 0.32 -3.81 2.96
CA SER A 98 0.31 -3.08 4.23
C SER A 98 -1.03 -2.46 4.60
N ASP A 99 -2.08 -2.74 3.83
CA ASP A 99 -3.35 -2.01 3.94
C ASP A 99 -3.13 -0.47 3.85
N ILE A 100 -2.16 -0.05 3.02
CA ILE A 100 -1.79 1.36 2.78
C ILE A 100 -1.11 2.02 4.00
N ASN A 101 -0.81 1.29 5.06
CA ASN A 101 -0.15 1.86 6.24
C ASN A 101 1.37 1.98 6.01
N HIS A 102 1.96 3.13 6.39
CA HIS A 102 3.40 3.26 6.54
C HIS A 102 3.74 3.62 7.99
N PHE A 103 3.33 4.84 8.36
CA PHE A 103 3.41 5.35 9.71
C PHE A 103 2.01 5.53 10.29
N ARG A 104 1.90 5.27 11.60
CA ARG A 104 0.73 5.66 12.39
C ARG A 104 1.15 6.26 13.71
N GLU A 105 0.26 7.05 14.30
CA GLU A 105 0.36 7.53 15.67
C GLU A 105 -0.73 6.87 16.51
N VAL A 106 -0.38 6.46 17.73
CA VAL A 106 -1.32 5.85 18.68
C VAL A 106 -1.00 6.36 20.09
N ASP A 107 -2.00 6.44 20.96
CA ASP A 107 -1.76 6.67 22.40
C ASP A 107 -0.80 5.63 22.96
N ASN A 108 0.08 6.01 23.88
CA ASN A 108 1.00 5.09 24.55
C ASN A 108 0.27 4.23 25.60
N LYS A 109 -0.50 3.25 25.12
CA LYS A 109 -1.21 2.27 25.95
C LYS A 109 -0.38 1.00 26.10
N LYS A 110 -0.52 0.34 27.25
CA LYS A 110 0.16 -0.93 27.57
C LYS A 110 -0.03 -1.95 26.45
N GLY A 111 1.09 -2.48 25.94
CA GLY A 111 1.10 -3.54 24.92
C GLY A 111 1.20 -3.08 23.47
N LEU A 112 1.21 -1.77 23.19
CA LEU A 112 1.34 -1.26 21.82
C LEU A 112 2.79 -1.18 21.34
N CYS A 113 3.73 -0.92 22.23
CA CYS A 113 5.15 -1.15 21.96
C CYS A 113 5.47 -2.64 22.19
N ILE A 114 5.84 -3.35 21.12
CA ILE A 114 6.16 -4.78 21.17
C ILE A 114 7.67 -4.95 21.33
N GLU A 115 8.10 -5.24 22.55
CA GLU A 115 9.52 -5.38 22.89
C GLU A 115 10.25 -6.37 21.97
N THR A 116 9.65 -7.54 21.69
CA THR A 116 10.26 -8.55 20.81
C THR A 116 10.44 -8.09 19.36
N ALA A 117 9.64 -7.12 18.88
CA ALA A 117 9.85 -6.50 17.59
C ALA A 117 10.97 -5.45 17.71
N ASN A 118 10.84 -4.53 18.67
CA ASN A 118 11.72 -3.38 18.86
C ASN A 118 13.18 -3.72 19.23
N ASN A 119 13.42 -4.86 19.89
CA ASN A 119 14.76 -5.34 20.19
C ASN A 119 15.34 -6.33 19.15
N GLY A 120 14.56 -6.67 18.12
CA GLY A 120 14.97 -7.55 17.04
C GLY A 120 14.87 -9.06 17.32
N VAL A 121 14.37 -9.49 18.49
CA VAL A 121 14.17 -10.93 18.80
C VAL A 121 13.28 -11.60 17.76
N ARG A 122 12.22 -10.93 17.32
CA ARG A 122 11.32 -11.43 16.26
C ARG A 122 12.05 -11.58 14.93
N VAL A 123 12.84 -10.59 14.54
CA VAL A 123 13.67 -10.63 13.32
C VAL A 123 14.66 -11.79 13.40
N GLN A 124 15.33 -11.97 14.54
CA GLN A 124 16.25 -13.11 14.73
C GLN A 124 15.54 -14.45 14.57
N LYS A 125 14.36 -14.61 15.20
CA LYS A 125 13.59 -15.85 15.15
C LYS A 125 13.10 -16.19 13.75
N ARG A 126 12.81 -15.19 12.91
CA ARG A 126 12.14 -15.39 11.61
C ARG A 126 13.07 -15.23 10.40
N ALA A 127 13.99 -14.27 10.44
CA ALA A 127 14.95 -13.97 9.38
C ALA A 127 16.41 -14.34 9.74
N GLY A 128 16.63 -14.97 10.90
CA GLY A 128 17.91 -15.52 11.32
C GLY A 128 18.96 -14.47 11.72
N ALA A 129 20.20 -14.94 11.92
CA ALA A 129 21.33 -14.10 12.34
C ALA A 129 21.64 -12.97 11.34
N ARG A 130 21.49 -13.24 10.04
CA ARG A 130 21.64 -12.22 8.99
C ARG A 130 20.60 -11.11 9.15
N GLY A 131 19.34 -11.46 9.37
CA GLY A 131 18.26 -10.49 9.62
C GLY A 131 18.54 -9.63 10.85
N LEU A 132 18.90 -10.26 11.97
CA LEU A 132 19.24 -9.52 13.19
C LEU A 132 20.41 -8.56 12.98
N ARG A 133 21.44 -8.96 12.24
CA ARG A 133 22.59 -8.10 11.93
C ARG A 133 22.16 -6.85 11.16
N VAL A 134 21.36 -7.03 10.10
CA VAL A 134 20.82 -5.92 9.30
C VAL A 134 19.95 -5.00 10.15
N PHE A 135 19.03 -5.57 10.94
CA PHE A 135 18.19 -4.83 11.87
C PHE A 135 19.03 -3.99 12.84
N LYS A 136 19.98 -4.61 13.55
CA LYS A 136 20.85 -3.88 14.48
C LYS A 136 21.61 -2.75 13.78
N LYS A 137 22.16 -3.00 12.60
CA LYS A 137 22.94 -2.02 11.83
C LYS A 137 22.13 -0.77 11.48
N TYR A 138 20.90 -0.91 11.00
CA TYR A 138 20.14 0.26 10.50
C TYR A 138 19.12 0.81 11.51
N PHE A 139 18.62 -0.01 12.43
CA PHE A 139 17.57 0.38 13.37
C PHE A 139 18.11 0.66 14.78
N LYS A 140 19.27 0.08 15.15
CA LYS A 140 19.84 0.21 16.50
C LYS A 140 21.17 0.98 16.58
N ALA A 141 22.03 0.92 15.55
CA ALA A 141 23.42 1.35 15.66
C ALA A 141 23.69 2.87 15.58
N ALA A 142 22.68 3.69 15.29
CA ALA A 142 22.84 5.15 15.27
C ALA A 142 22.88 5.74 16.70
N PRO A 143 23.50 6.92 16.91
CA PRO A 143 23.53 7.59 18.22
C PRO A 143 22.13 7.76 18.84
N VAL A 144 21.13 7.91 17.96
CA VAL A 144 19.71 7.78 18.29
C VAL A 144 19.20 6.54 17.56
N SER A 145 18.93 5.46 18.30
CA SER A 145 18.31 4.26 17.73
C SER A 145 16.99 4.64 17.06
N PHE A 146 16.78 4.22 15.81
CA PHE A 146 15.54 4.47 15.08
C PHE A 146 14.36 3.73 15.71
N VAL A 147 14.59 2.49 16.19
CA VAL A 147 13.62 1.67 16.92
C VAL A 147 14.21 1.33 18.30
N PRO A 148 13.96 2.14 19.34
CA PRO A 148 14.50 1.94 20.67
C PRO A 148 13.79 0.78 21.38
N ASN A 149 14.33 0.29 22.51
CA ASN A 149 13.61 -0.69 23.31
C ASN A 149 12.39 -0.02 23.97
N CYS A 150 11.33 -0.77 24.26
CA CYS A 150 10.07 -0.18 24.73
C CYS A 150 10.19 0.51 26.09
N GLY A 151 11.12 0.06 26.96
CA GLY A 151 11.38 0.72 28.24
C GLY A 151 11.86 2.17 28.11
N GLU A 152 12.48 2.52 26.97
CA GLU A 152 12.99 3.86 26.68
C GLU A 152 11.88 4.85 26.28
N LEU A 153 10.67 4.35 25.97
CA LEU A 153 9.51 5.12 25.46
C LEU A 153 8.40 5.28 26.50
N SER A 154 8.67 4.93 27.76
CA SER A 154 7.65 4.90 28.83
C SER A 154 7.10 6.28 29.24
N ARG A 155 7.70 7.36 28.76
CA ARG A 155 7.34 8.74 29.13
C ARG A 155 6.59 9.50 28.04
N ASP A 156 6.47 8.94 26.84
CA ASP A 156 5.80 9.62 25.72
C ASP A 156 4.29 9.38 25.80
N ASP A 157 3.47 10.41 25.60
CA ASP A 157 2.00 10.25 25.60
C ASP A 157 1.49 9.52 24.36
N THR A 158 2.19 9.68 23.23
CA THR A 158 1.90 9.04 21.95
C THR A 158 3.11 8.28 21.42
N LEU A 159 2.84 7.28 20.60
CA LEU A 159 3.83 6.45 19.94
C LEU A 159 3.67 6.59 18.43
N THR A 160 4.74 6.98 17.74
CA THR A 160 4.81 6.83 16.29
C THR A 160 5.29 5.43 15.93
N GLN A 161 4.61 4.77 15.00
CA GLN A 161 4.87 3.39 14.64
C GLN A 161 5.07 3.21 13.13
N LEU A 162 5.95 2.28 12.76
CA LEU A 162 6.23 1.86 11.38
C LEU A 162 5.74 0.43 11.15
N ILE A 163 4.95 0.21 10.10
CA ILE A 163 4.48 -1.13 9.74
C ILE A 163 5.64 -2.06 9.37
N HIS A 164 5.53 -3.33 9.75
CA HIS A 164 6.42 -4.40 9.33
C HIS A 164 5.64 -5.70 9.04
N GLY A 165 6.23 -6.61 8.29
CA GLY A 165 5.64 -7.89 7.92
C GLY A 165 5.68 -8.92 9.05
N PRO A 166 5.14 -10.13 8.85
CA PRO A 166 5.08 -11.16 9.89
C PRO A 166 6.44 -11.59 10.45
N ASP A 167 7.50 -11.51 9.65
CA ASP A 167 8.88 -11.81 10.06
C ASP A 167 9.62 -10.58 10.63
N ALA A 168 9.00 -9.41 10.53
CA ALA A 168 9.54 -8.09 10.82
C ALA A 168 10.78 -7.72 9.96
N ALA A 169 11.11 -8.46 8.91
CA ALA A 169 12.17 -8.08 7.97
C ALA A 169 11.61 -7.28 6.78
N ASP A 170 10.34 -7.50 6.43
CA ASP A 170 9.61 -6.68 5.47
C ASP A 170 9.11 -5.39 6.14
N VAL A 171 9.38 -4.23 5.55
CA VAL A 171 9.16 -2.94 6.21
C VAL A 171 8.46 -1.92 5.31
N GLY A 172 7.57 -1.15 5.92
CA GLY A 172 6.93 0.00 5.30
C GLY A 172 5.76 -0.37 4.39
N ILE A 173 5.23 0.62 3.67
CA ILE A 173 3.97 0.48 2.93
C ILE A 173 4.07 -0.50 1.75
N MET A 174 5.30 -0.66 1.24
CA MET A 174 5.65 -1.62 0.20
C MET A 174 6.16 -2.95 0.79
N GLN A 175 6.25 -3.10 2.12
CA GLN A 175 6.78 -4.32 2.77
C GLN A 175 8.11 -4.77 2.17
N VAL A 176 9.05 -3.83 1.99
CA VAL A 176 10.34 -4.12 1.36
C VAL A 176 11.21 -4.90 2.34
N ASN A 177 11.69 -6.07 1.92
CA ASN A 177 12.57 -6.88 2.75
C ASN A 177 13.94 -6.22 2.96
N LEU A 178 14.27 -5.86 4.21
CA LEU A 178 15.52 -5.21 4.58
C LEU A 178 16.76 -6.09 4.32
N VAL A 179 16.62 -7.43 4.38
CA VAL A 179 17.75 -8.37 4.28
C VAL A 179 18.19 -8.54 2.83
N TRP A 180 17.22 -8.66 1.93
CA TRP A 180 17.46 -8.78 0.49
C TRP A 180 17.82 -7.43 -0.13
N ASN A 181 17.26 -6.34 0.40
CA ASN A 181 17.49 -4.98 -0.10
C ASN A 181 18.37 -4.15 0.86
N GLU A 182 19.35 -4.77 1.50
CA GLU A 182 20.19 -4.12 2.50
C GLU A 182 20.86 -2.85 1.94
N LYS A 183 21.56 -2.98 0.80
CA LYS A 183 22.30 -1.88 0.18
C LYS A 183 21.42 -0.84 -0.51
N PRO A 184 20.43 -1.22 -1.35
CA PRO A 184 19.69 -0.22 -2.11
C PRO A 184 18.49 0.37 -1.35
N PHE A 185 18.04 -0.24 -0.24
CA PHE A 185 16.88 0.24 0.53
C PHE A 185 17.21 0.60 1.98
N ALA A 186 17.81 -0.34 2.74
CA ALA A 186 18.05 -0.13 4.17
C ALA A 186 19.18 0.88 4.44
N ALA A 187 20.29 0.78 3.71
CA ALA A 187 21.45 1.66 3.91
C ALA A 187 21.17 3.15 3.64
N PRO A 188 20.46 3.53 2.57
CA PRO A 188 20.08 4.93 2.35
C PRO A 188 18.94 5.39 3.27
N GLY A 189 18.30 4.47 4.00
CA GLY A 189 17.23 4.79 4.94
C GLY A 189 15.88 5.07 4.27
N HIS A 190 15.59 4.45 3.12
CA HIS A 190 14.33 4.65 2.40
C HIS A 190 13.09 4.38 3.27
N TYR A 191 13.17 3.41 4.20
CA TYR A 191 12.11 3.08 5.17
C TYR A 191 11.73 4.21 6.13
N LYS A 192 12.49 5.31 6.18
CA LYS A 192 12.20 6.48 7.01
C LYS A 192 11.23 7.45 6.34
N GLY A 193 10.97 7.28 5.05
CA GLY A 193 10.11 8.15 4.27
C GLY A 193 9.04 7.37 3.50
N VAL A 194 7.80 7.88 3.53
CA VAL A 194 6.68 7.31 2.79
C VAL A 194 6.97 7.30 1.28
N GLN A 195 7.28 8.48 0.72
CA GLN A 195 7.56 8.63 -0.71
C GLN A 195 8.77 7.82 -1.15
N SER A 196 9.86 7.86 -0.39
CA SER A 196 11.07 7.08 -0.70
C SER A 196 10.85 5.57 -0.66
N THR A 197 9.95 5.09 0.21
CA THR A 197 9.57 3.68 0.27
C THR A 197 8.70 3.29 -0.93
N ILE A 198 7.71 4.12 -1.28
CA ILE A 198 6.83 3.91 -2.44
C ILE A 198 7.63 3.92 -3.74
N ALA A 199 8.47 4.94 -3.94
CA ALA A 199 9.35 5.07 -5.10
C ALA A 199 10.20 3.81 -5.30
N PHE A 200 10.89 3.35 -4.24
CA PHE A 200 11.71 2.14 -4.29
C PHE A 200 10.90 0.90 -4.66
N GLY A 201 9.75 0.68 -4.02
CA GLY A 201 8.89 -0.45 -4.32
C GLY A 201 8.34 -0.41 -5.76
N GLN A 202 7.99 0.77 -6.27
CA GLN A 202 7.54 0.95 -7.64
C GLN A 202 8.67 0.77 -8.67
N ASP A 203 9.92 1.09 -8.35
CA ASP A 203 11.07 0.75 -9.21
C ASP A 203 11.20 -0.77 -9.37
N MET A 204 11.07 -1.52 -8.28
CA MET A 204 11.07 -3.00 -8.33
C MET A 204 9.92 -3.55 -9.17
N LEU A 205 8.72 -2.96 -9.04
CA LEU A 205 7.56 -3.33 -9.86
C LEU A 205 7.80 -3.01 -11.33
N MET A 206 8.29 -1.81 -11.65
CA MET A 206 8.51 -1.37 -13.03
C MET A 206 9.56 -2.23 -13.75
N GLU A 207 10.64 -2.61 -13.04
CA GLU A 207 11.66 -3.49 -13.60
C GLU A 207 11.08 -4.83 -14.08
N ALA A 208 10.22 -5.45 -13.26
CA ALA A 208 9.51 -6.67 -13.66
C ALA A 208 8.44 -6.41 -14.72
N TYR A 209 7.69 -5.31 -14.59
CA TYR A 209 6.62 -4.97 -15.50
C TYR A 209 7.13 -4.80 -16.94
N ASP A 210 8.20 -4.03 -17.11
CA ASP A 210 8.86 -3.82 -18.40
C ASP A 210 9.36 -5.12 -19.03
N GLU A 211 10.01 -5.96 -18.22
CA GLU A 211 10.56 -7.22 -18.70
C GLU A 211 9.45 -8.16 -19.19
N LEU A 212 8.38 -8.30 -18.40
CA LEU A 212 7.22 -9.12 -18.76
C LEU A 212 6.45 -8.55 -19.95
N PHE A 213 6.25 -7.24 -20.00
CA PHE A 213 5.55 -6.58 -21.10
C PHE A 213 6.28 -6.76 -22.44
N ARG A 214 7.60 -6.53 -22.46
CA ARG A 214 8.44 -6.70 -23.67
C ARG A 214 8.55 -8.17 -24.09
N ASN A 215 8.63 -9.08 -23.12
CA ASN A 215 8.83 -10.50 -23.36
C ASN A 215 7.56 -11.34 -23.21
N LYS A 216 6.37 -10.76 -23.39
CA LYS A 216 5.08 -11.39 -23.06
C LYS A 216 4.86 -12.79 -23.64
N LYS A 217 5.44 -13.10 -24.81
CA LYS A 217 5.37 -14.43 -25.43
C LYS A 217 6.14 -15.53 -24.67
N LYS A 218 7.14 -15.17 -23.86
CA LYS A 218 7.93 -16.12 -23.04
C LYS A 218 7.17 -16.61 -21.81
N TYR A 219 6.15 -15.88 -21.37
CA TYR A 219 5.43 -16.13 -20.11
C TYR A 219 4.02 -16.60 -20.40
N TRP A 220 3.81 -17.92 -20.35
CA TRP A 220 2.52 -18.54 -20.67
C TRP A 220 1.36 -17.99 -19.83
N CYS A 221 1.64 -17.62 -18.57
CA CYS A 221 0.67 -17.10 -17.63
C CYS A 221 0.12 -15.71 -17.98
N LEU A 222 0.74 -14.98 -18.92
CA LEU A 222 0.30 -13.65 -19.32
C LEU A 222 -0.80 -13.67 -20.38
N THR A 223 -1.25 -14.86 -20.77
CA THR A 223 -2.24 -15.05 -21.83
C THR A 223 -3.48 -15.78 -21.34
N MET A 224 -4.64 -15.44 -21.90
CA MET A 224 -5.93 -16.03 -21.56
C MET A 224 -6.34 -17.13 -22.55
N GLY A 225 -6.77 -18.28 -22.01
CA GLY A 225 -7.49 -19.31 -22.76
C GLY A 225 -6.74 -19.89 -23.96
N LYS A 226 -7.50 -20.51 -24.87
CA LYS A 226 -6.94 -21.12 -26.10
C LYS A 226 -6.47 -20.07 -27.11
N SER A 227 -7.02 -18.86 -27.08
CA SER A 227 -6.67 -17.76 -27.99
C SER A 227 -5.29 -17.17 -27.72
N LYS A 228 -4.66 -17.48 -26.57
CA LYS A 228 -3.37 -16.92 -26.13
C LYS A 228 -3.34 -15.39 -26.21
N GLN A 229 -4.48 -14.73 -26.01
CA GLN A 229 -4.56 -13.28 -25.99
C GLN A 229 -3.89 -12.73 -24.74
N PHE A 230 -3.02 -11.75 -24.91
CA PHE A 230 -2.33 -11.08 -23.81
C PHE A 230 -3.33 -10.36 -22.89
N SER A 231 -3.13 -10.49 -21.58
CA SER A 231 -3.96 -9.85 -20.55
C SER A 231 -3.13 -8.95 -19.66
N TYR A 232 -3.54 -7.70 -19.54
CA TYR A 232 -2.91 -6.73 -18.65
C TYR A 232 -3.15 -7.06 -17.17
N ASP A 233 -4.30 -7.63 -16.81
CA ASP A 233 -4.56 -8.14 -15.45
C ASP A 233 -3.55 -9.24 -15.07
N TYR A 234 -3.21 -10.11 -16.02
CA TYR A 234 -2.20 -11.14 -15.81
C TYR A 234 -0.79 -10.56 -15.80
N LEU A 235 -0.53 -9.47 -16.52
CA LEU A 235 0.72 -8.72 -16.39
C LEU A 235 0.86 -8.12 -14.98
N ILE A 236 -0.19 -7.50 -14.43
CA ILE A 236 -0.19 -6.97 -13.05
C ILE A 236 0.15 -8.08 -12.06
N ARG A 237 -0.57 -9.21 -12.11
CA ARG A 237 -0.36 -10.35 -11.21
C ARG A 237 1.01 -10.98 -11.38
N GLY A 238 1.45 -11.18 -12.62
CA GLY A 238 2.77 -11.74 -12.94
C GLY A 238 3.91 -10.85 -12.46
N THR A 239 3.75 -9.52 -12.58
CA THR A 239 4.74 -8.53 -12.11
C THR A 239 4.95 -8.63 -10.61
N TRP A 240 3.86 -8.66 -9.84
CA TRP A 240 3.95 -8.85 -8.39
C TRP A 240 4.53 -10.23 -8.03
N ALA A 241 4.06 -11.30 -8.68
CA ALA A 241 4.50 -12.66 -8.40
C ALA A 241 6.00 -12.90 -8.66
N GLY A 242 6.54 -12.26 -9.69
CA GLY A 242 7.90 -12.45 -10.17
C GLY A 242 8.94 -11.77 -9.29
N ARG A 243 9.47 -10.64 -9.75
CA ARG A 243 10.61 -9.99 -9.06
C ARG A 243 10.24 -9.43 -7.70
N TYR A 244 9.04 -8.87 -7.55
CA TYR A 244 8.64 -8.20 -6.32
C TYR A 244 8.49 -9.19 -5.15
N ASN A 245 7.58 -10.16 -5.26
CA ASN A 245 7.35 -11.15 -4.22
C ASN A 245 8.37 -12.32 -4.27
N GLY A 246 9.03 -12.53 -5.41
CA GLY A 246 9.85 -13.71 -5.66
C GLY A 246 11.33 -13.49 -5.91
N GLY A 247 11.78 -12.24 -5.98
CA GLY A 247 13.17 -11.88 -6.25
C GLY A 247 13.62 -12.04 -7.71
N HIS A 248 12.86 -12.76 -8.55
CA HIS A 248 13.24 -13.04 -9.94
C HIS A 248 12.06 -13.00 -10.92
N VAL A 249 12.24 -12.36 -12.07
CA VAL A 249 11.21 -12.25 -13.12
C VAL A 249 10.83 -13.62 -13.70
N SER A 250 11.72 -14.60 -13.71
CA SER A 250 11.40 -15.98 -14.12
C SER A 250 10.31 -16.63 -13.25
N GLY A 251 10.12 -16.15 -12.01
CA GLY A 251 9.07 -16.60 -11.10
C GLY A 251 7.67 -16.08 -11.41
N SER A 252 7.49 -15.22 -12.42
CA SER A 252 6.22 -14.51 -12.66
C SER A 252 5.01 -15.42 -12.92
N CYS A 253 5.24 -16.64 -13.42
CA CYS A 253 4.17 -17.62 -13.66
C CYS A 253 3.97 -18.65 -12.55
N ARG A 254 4.73 -18.57 -11.44
CA ARG A 254 4.72 -19.59 -10.37
C ARG A 254 3.38 -19.72 -9.63
N PHE A 255 2.54 -18.69 -9.76
CA PHE A 255 1.25 -18.53 -9.11
C PHE A 255 0.06 -18.81 -10.03
N ALA A 256 0.27 -18.78 -11.35
CA ALA A 256 -0.79 -19.03 -12.32
C ALA A 256 -1.24 -20.51 -12.35
N ASN A 257 -0.41 -21.42 -11.84
CA ASN A 257 -0.78 -22.81 -11.66
C ASN A 257 -1.52 -22.99 -10.32
N SER A 258 -2.82 -23.28 -10.37
CA SER A 258 -3.65 -23.53 -9.18
C SER A 258 -3.22 -24.74 -8.35
N LYS A 259 -2.40 -25.62 -8.92
CA LYS A 259 -1.79 -26.78 -8.23
C LYS A 259 -0.41 -26.48 -7.64
N SER A 260 0.14 -25.28 -7.88
CA SER A 260 1.43 -24.87 -7.30
C SER A 260 1.34 -24.79 -5.77
N PRO A 261 2.38 -25.19 -5.02
CA PRO A 261 2.43 -25.00 -3.56
C PRO A 261 2.29 -23.52 -3.16
N TYR A 262 2.47 -22.59 -4.10
CA TYR A 262 2.36 -21.16 -3.86
C TYR A 262 1.05 -20.52 -4.34
N ALA A 263 0.07 -21.31 -4.80
CA ALA A 263 -1.21 -20.79 -5.28
C ALA A 263 -1.98 -19.98 -4.22
N GLY A 264 -1.73 -20.23 -2.92
CA GLY A 264 -2.33 -19.46 -1.82
C GLY A 264 -1.97 -17.97 -1.83
N ASN A 265 -0.72 -17.63 -2.16
CA ASN A 265 -0.25 -16.24 -2.15
C ASN A 265 -0.98 -15.40 -3.21
N ASP A 266 -1.21 -15.99 -4.38
CA ASP A 266 -1.93 -15.34 -5.47
C ASP A 266 -3.41 -15.11 -5.19
N LYS A 267 -4.07 -16.03 -4.46
CA LYS A 267 -5.47 -15.83 -4.05
C LYS A 267 -5.61 -14.54 -3.23
N HIS A 268 -4.67 -14.28 -2.33
CA HIS A 268 -4.69 -13.06 -1.51
C HIS A 268 -4.43 -11.83 -2.38
N PHE A 269 -3.38 -11.81 -3.19
CA PHE A 269 -3.13 -10.67 -4.08
C PHE A 269 -4.33 -10.40 -5.01
N LYS A 270 -4.89 -11.45 -5.61
CA LYS A 270 -6.07 -11.35 -6.47
C LYS A 270 -7.27 -10.76 -5.73
N LEU A 271 -7.50 -11.14 -4.48
CA LEU A 271 -8.58 -10.55 -3.67
C LEU A 271 -8.44 -9.03 -3.53
N TYR A 272 -7.23 -8.54 -3.23
CA TYR A 272 -6.98 -7.09 -3.12
C TYR A 272 -7.08 -6.41 -4.48
N PHE A 273 -6.54 -7.01 -5.54
CA PHE A 273 -6.68 -6.51 -6.92
C PHE A 273 -8.15 -6.43 -7.35
N ASP A 274 -8.96 -7.45 -7.09
CA ASP A 274 -10.40 -7.45 -7.39
C ASP A 274 -11.13 -6.36 -6.60
N LYS A 275 -10.72 -6.10 -5.35
CA LYS A 275 -11.26 -4.99 -4.55
C LYS A 275 -10.91 -3.61 -5.15
N ILE A 276 -9.68 -3.43 -5.66
CA ILE A 276 -9.27 -2.21 -6.39
C ILE A 276 -10.13 -2.01 -7.64
N LEU A 277 -10.32 -3.07 -8.43
CA LEU A 277 -11.18 -2.99 -9.60
C LEU A 277 -12.63 -2.71 -9.19
N ASN A 278 -13.14 -3.36 -8.15
CA ASN A 278 -14.51 -3.20 -7.65
C ASN A 278 -14.64 -2.13 -6.56
N TYR A 279 -13.96 -0.99 -6.71
CA TYR A 279 -13.81 0.00 -5.65
C TYR A 279 -15.14 0.55 -5.09
N GLN A 280 -16.17 0.64 -5.94
CA GLN A 280 -17.50 1.12 -5.57
C GLN A 280 -18.17 0.24 -4.49
N ASN A 281 -17.89 -1.06 -4.48
CA ASN A 281 -18.53 -2.03 -3.58
C ASN A 281 -17.59 -2.55 -2.49
N SER A 282 -16.28 -2.31 -2.61
CA SER A 282 -15.28 -2.90 -1.72
C SER A 282 -14.90 -2.01 -0.54
N GLY A 283 -15.27 -0.72 -0.59
CA GLY A 283 -14.87 0.27 0.41
C GLY A 283 -13.36 0.50 0.50
N VAL A 284 -12.61 0.11 -0.54
CA VAL A 284 -11.16 0.35 -0.63
C VAL A 284 -10.90 1.84 -0.75
N TYR A 285 -9.84 2.29 -0.09
CA TYR A 285 -9.42 3.69 -0.08
C TYR A 285 -10.58 4.66 0.22
N LYS A 286 -10.94 4.81 1.49
CA LYS A 286 -11.71 5.99 1.89
C LYS A 286 -10.83 7.20 1.67
N MET A 287 -11.16 8.04 0.69
CA MET A 287 -10.41 9.25 0.29
C MET A 287 -11.38 10.39 -0.02
N GLY A 288 -10.84 11.60 -0.16
CA GLY A 288 -11.61 12.75 -0.62
C GLY A 288 -12.19 12.53 -2.01
N GLU A 289 -13.28 13.24 -2.32
CA GLU A 289 -14.04 13.09 -3.56
C GLU A 289 -13.17 13.26 -4.82
N ARG A 290 -12.21 14.20 -4.80
CA ARG A 290 -11.32 14.47 -5.94
C ARG A 290 -10.37 13.31 -6.20
N GLU A 291 -9.78 12.76 -5.15
CA GLU A 291 -8.89 11.61 -5.23
C GLU A 291 -9.66 10.35 -5.64
N MET A 292 -10.89 10.18 -5.14
CA MET A 292 -11.78 9.09 -5.58
C MET A 292 -12.16 9.19 -7.05
N ALA A 293 -12.40 10.39 -7.58
CA ALA A 293 -12.68 10.58 -9.00
C ALA A 293 -11.47 10.23 -9.89
N ALA A 294 -10.25 10.57 -9.45
CA ALA A 294 -9.03 10.18 -10.17
C ALA A 294 -8.75 8.69 -10.06
N PHE A 295 -8.99 8.09 -8.90
CA PHE A 295 -8.94 6.64 -8.73
C PHE A 295 -9.90 5.95 -9.71
N ALA A 296 -11.15 6.40 -9.78
CA ALA A 296 -12.15 5.89 -10.71
C ALA A 296 -11.70 5.97 -12.17
N GLU A 297 -11.15 7.12 -12.59
CA GLU A 297 -10.63 7.33 -13.94
C GLU A 297 -9.50 6.33 -14.29
N ILE A 298 -8.57 6.06 -13.35
CA ILE A 298 -7.51 5.05 -13.54
C ILE A 298 -8.11 3.67 -13.81
N ILE A 299 -9.07 3.25 -12.98
CA ILE A 299 -9.67 1.91 -13.08
C ILE A 299 -10.52 1.77 -14.34
N GLU A 300 -11.26 2.80 -14.73
CA GLU A 300 -12.04 2.82 -15.96
C GLU A 300 -11.15 2.80 -17.20
N ASN A 301 -10.06 3.56 -17.21
CA ASN A 301 -9.09 3.52 -18.30
C ASN A 301 -8.39 2.17 -18.42
N HIS A 302 -8.02 1.55 -17.30
CA HIS A 302 -7.47 0.19 -17.27
C HIS A 302 -8.46 -0.82 -17.86
N ARG A 303 -9.73 -0.78 -17.44
CA ARG A 303 -10.77 -1.70 -17.95
C ARG A 303 -11.05 -1.54 -19.43
N ASN A 304 -11.18 -0.30 -19.88
CA ASN A 304 -11.68 0.01 -21.22
C ASN A 304 -10.56 0.23 -22.24
N GLY A 305 -9.29 0.27 -21.81
CA GLY A 305 -8.16 0.64 -22.65
C GLY A 305 -8.23 2.08 -23.17
N THR A 306 -8.94 2.97 -22.46
CA THR A 306 -9.07 4.40 -22.82
C THR A 306 -7.91 5.22 -22.27
N ASN A 307 -7.86 6.52 -22.60
CA ASN A 307 -6.80 7.43 -22.14
C ASN A 307 -7.35 8.79 -21.69
N LYS A 308 -8.35 8.75 -20.80
CA LYS A 308 -8.86 9.95 -20.13
C LYS A 308 -7.86 10.39 -19.07
N THR A 309 -7.66 11.70 -18.88
CA THR A 309 -6.67 12.21 -17.91
C THR A 309 -7.18 13.38 -17.08
N GLU A 310 -8.45 13.74 -17.25
CA GLU A 310 -9.05 14.95 -16.71
C GLU A 310 -9.02 14.98 -15.19
N LYS A 311 -9.26 13.83 -14.55
CA LYS A 311 -9.29 13.72 -13.08
C LYS A 311 -7.92 13.48 -12.48
N ILE A 312 -7.04 12.74 -13.17
CA ILE A 312 -5.70 12.43 -12.65
C ILE A 312 -4.69 13.56 -12.84
N LYS A 313 -4.90 14.44 -13.83
CA LYS A 313 -3.97 15.51 -14.22
C LYS A 313 -3.37 16.31 -13.04
N PRO A 314 -4.14 16.75 -12.03
CA PRO A 314 -3.59 17.50 -10.89
C PRO A 314 -2.56 16.75 -10.02
N TYR A 315 -2.42 15.43 -10.19
CA TYR A 315 -1.52 14.58 -9.40
C TYR A 315 -0.27 14.13 -10.18
N ILE A 316 -0.22 14.43 -11.48
CA ILE A 316 0.86 14.00 -12.37
C ILE A 316 1.61 15.18 -13.03
N GLU A 317 1.08 16.40 -12.90
CA GLU A 317 1.77 17.66 -13.22
C GLU A 317 2.53 18.21 -12.00
#